data_AF-A0A2I1HUV2-F1
#
_entry.id   AF-A0A2I1HUV2-F1
#
_cell.length_a   1.000
_cell.length_b   1.000
_cell.length_c   1.000
_cell.angle_alpha   90.00
_cell.angle_beta   90.00
_cell.angle_gamma   90.00
#
_symmetry.space_group_name_H-M   'P 1'
#
loop_
_entity.id
_entity.type
_entity.pdbx_description
1 polymer ?
#
loop_
_entity_poly.entity_id
_entity_poly.type
_entity_poly.pdbx_seq_one_letter_code
_entity_poly.pdbx_strand_id
1 'polypeptide(L)'
;MARQIEATHAWMESLIYQTNHMSGTEAMTRLGGPIALLKAQSTQTFEYCAREAAQIFGGLAYSRGGQGEKVERLYREVRAYAIPGGSEEIMLDLGIRQSLKVAQFYGAKL
;
A
#
# COMPACT_ATOMS: atom_id res chain seq x y z
N MET A 1 7.39 -10.64 9.28
CA MET A 1 7.06 -9.24 8.93
C MET A 1 8.03 -8.65 7.90
N ALA A 2 9.35 -8.64 8.13
CA ALA A 2 10.35 -8.03 7.23
C ALA A 2 10.17 -8.37 5.72
N ARG A 3 9.95 -9.64 5.37
CA ARG A 3 9.71 -10.06 3.97
C ARG A 3 8.60 -9.27 3.26
N GLN A 4 7.50 -8.97 3.94
CA GLN A 4 6.37 -8.21 3.35
C GLN A 4 6.77 -6.75 3.13
N ILE A 5 7.52 -6.17 4.08
CA ILE A 5 8.01 -4.79 4.01
C ILE A 5 8.97 -4.64 2.83
N GLU A 6 9.95 -5.54 2.71
CA GLU A 6 10.94 -5.52 1.62
C GLU A 6 10.29 -5.72 0.25
N ALA A 7 9.29 -6.61 0.14
CA ALA A 7 8.55 -6.80 -1.11
C ALA A 7 7.79 -5.53 -1.52
N THR A 8 7.11 -4.88 -0.57
CA THR A 8 6.39 -3.61 -0.80
C THR A 8 7.37 -2.48 -1.15
N HIS A 9 8.50 -2.40 -0.44
CA HIS A 9 9.56 -1.41 -0.72
C HIS A 9 10.16 -1.60 -2.12
N ALA A 10 10.50 -2.83 -2.51
CA ALA A 10 11.02 -3.12 -3.84
C ALA A 10 10.04 -2.73 -4.96
N TRP A 11 8.74 -2.95 -4.75
CA TRP A 11 7.72 -2.51 -5.71
C TRP A 11 7.60 -0.99 -5.77
N MET A 12 7.65 -0.31 -4.62
CA MET A 12 7.69 1.16 -4.57
C MET A 12 8.87 1.73 -5.35
N GLU A 13 10.08 1.22 -5.11
CA GLU A 13 11.29 1.64 -5.84
C GLU A 13 11.14 1.41 -7.36
N SER A 14 10.56 0.27 -7.76
CA SER A 14 10.29 -0.01 -9.17
C SER A 14 9.33 0.99 -9.82
N LEU A 15 8.26 1.42 -9.11
CA LEU A 15 7.33 2.42 -9.63
C LEU A 15 7.96 3.83 -9.68
N ILE A 16 8.71 4.21 -8.65
CA ILE A 16 9.43 5.49 -8.61
C ILE A 16 10.44 5.56 -9.77
N TYR A 17 11.20 4.48 -9.98
CA TYR A 17 12.12 4.39 -11.10
C TYR A 17 11.39 4.64 -12.44
N GLN A 18 10.25 4.00 -12.67
CA GLN A 18 9.45 4.20 -13.88
C GLN A 18 8.97 5.65 -14.04
N THR A 19 8.54 6.31 -12.95
CA THR A 19 8.14 7.74 -13.02
C THR A 19 9.27 8.66 -13.47
N ASN A 20 10.52 8.34 -13.14
CA ASN A 20 11.69 9.13 -13.55
C ASN A 20 12.12 8.88 -15.00
N HIS A 21 11.62 7.82 -15.64
CA HIS A 21 12.01 7.39 -16.99
C HIS A 21 10.86 7.45 -18.00
N MET A 22 9.71 7.98 -17.62
CA MET A 22 8.54 8.17 -18.50
C MET A 22 8.23 9.66 -18.62
N SER A 23 7.64 10.06 -19.76
CA SER A 23 7.06 11.40 -19.87
C SER A 23 5.89 11.56 -18.87
N GLY A 24 5.59 12.78 -18.43
CA GLY A 24 4.52 13.02 -17.44
C GLY A 24 3.17 12.44 -17.87
N THR A 25 2.79 12.61 -19.14
CA THR A 25 1.54 12.03 -19.69
C THR A 25 1.59 10.50 -19.71
N GLU A 26 2.70 9.91 -20.15
CA GLU A 26 2.84 8.45 -20.17
C GLU A 26 2.77 7.85 -18.76
N ALA A 27 3.49 8.45 -17.79
CA ALA A 27 3.49 8.02 -16.41
C ALA A 27 2.06 8.07 -15.81
N MET A 28 1.33 9.17 -16.02
CA MET A 28 -0.05 9.31 -15.56
C MET A 28 -0.96 8.23 -16.15
N THR A 29 -0.83 7.94 -17.44
CA THR A 29 -1.64 6.92 -18.11
C THR A 29 -1.28 5.52 -17.62
N ARG A 30 0.00 5.15 -17.57
CA ARG A 30 0.43 3.77 -17.33
C ARG A 30 0.53 3.39 -15.85
N LEU A 31 0.89 4.33 -14.99
CA LEU A 31 1.24 4.04 -13.59
C LEU A 31 0.11 4.33 -12.60
N GLY A 32 -0.97 5.01 -13.00
CA GLY A 32 -2.09 5.33 -12.11
C GLY A 32 -2.72 4.08 -11.44
N GLY A 33 -2.92 3.01 -12.21
CA GLY A 33 -3.41 1.73 -11.68
C GLY A 33 -2.42 1.05 -10.72
N PRO A 34 -1.17 0.80 -11.15
CA PRO A 34 -0.13 0.26 -10.28
C PRO A 34 0.11 1.04 -8.98
N ILE A 35 0.07 2.38 -9.01
CA ILE A 35 0.25 3.23 -7.83
C ILE A 35 -0.92 3.06 -6.85
N ALA A 36 -2.17 2.97 -7.35
CA ALA A 36 -3.32 2.69 -6.50
C ALA A 36 -3.17 1.33 -5.80
N LEU A 37 -2.77 0.29 -6.55
CA LEU A 37 -2.52 -1.04 -5.99
C LEU A 37 -1.39 -1.03 -4.96
N LEU A 38 -0.29 -0.33 -5.23
CA LEU A 38 0.83 -0.20 -4.28
C LEU A 38 0.39 0.48 -2.99
N LYS A 39 -0.48 1.50 -3.07
CA LYS A 39 -1.01 2.17 -1.87
C LYS A 39 -1.82 1.19 -1.01
N ALA A 40 -2.67 0.37 -1.63
CA ALA A 40 -3.40 -0.68 -0.90
C ALA A 40 -2.45 -1.73 -0.30
N GLN A 41 -1.47 -2.20 -1.07
CA GLN A 41 -0.45 -3.16 -0.61
C GLN A 41 0.33 -2.62 0.60
N SER A 42 0.67 -1.34 0.59
CA SER A 42 1.41 -0.67 1.67
C SER A 42 0.61 -0.65 2.96
N THR A 43 -0.68 -0.33 2.90
CA THR A 43 -1.52 -0.23 4.11
C THR A 43 -1.93 -1.60 4.64
N GLN A 44 -2.14 -2.58 3.77
CA GLN A 44 -2.33 -3.98 4.17
C GLN A 44 -1.07 -4.58 4.82
N THR A 45 0.11 -4.24 4.28
CA THR A 45 1.38 -4.64 4.90
C THR A 45 1.54 -4.01 6.28
N PHE A 46 1.15 -2.74 6.43
CA PHE A 46 1.21 -2.06 7.70
C PHE A 46 0.24 -2.66 8.73
N GLU A 47 -1.03 -2.90 8.35
CA GLU A 47 -2.02 -3.60 9.19
C GLU A 47 -1.48 -4.94 9.67
N TYR A 48 -0.98 -5.75 8.74
CA TYR A 48 -0.42 -7.05 9.07
C TYR A 48 0.70 -6.92 10.09
N CYS A 49 1.67 -6.01 9.88
CA CYS A 49 2.77 -5.84 10.82
C CYS A 49 2.29 -5.35 12.20
N ALA A 50 1.34 -4.41 12.24
CA ALA A 50 0.81 -3.89 13.50
C ALA A 50 0.02 -4.96 14.27
N ARG A 51 -0.80 -5.78 13.58
CA ARG A 51 -1.56 -6.87 14.17
C ARG A 51 -0.67 -7.99 14.69
N GLU A 52 0.33 -8.42 13.93
CA GLU A 52 1.27 -9.45 14.38
C GLU A 52 2.13 -8.95 15.55
N ALA A 53 2.54 -7.68 15.54
CA ALA A 53 3.24 -7.08 16.68
C ALA A 53 2.35 -7.04 17.93
N ALA A 54 1.05 -6.70 17.78
CA ALA A 54 0.11 -6.72 18.89
C ALA A 54 -0.05 -8.12 19.49
N GLN A 55 -0.12 -9.15 18.65
CA GLN A 55 -0.19 -10.54 19.10
C GLN A 55 1.05 -10.96 19.91
N ILE A 56 2.25 -10.54 19.49
CA ILE A 56 3.51 -10.85 20.20
C ILE A 56 3.56 -10.15 21.57
N PHE A 57 3.12 -8.89 21.66
CA PHE A 57 3.14 -8.11 22.89
C PHE A 57 1.95 -8.41 23.82
N GLY A 58 0.92 -9.10 23.35
CA GLY A 58 -0.26 -9.45 24.12
C GLY A 58 -0.95 -8.22 24.72
N GLY A 59 -1.28 -8.26 26.02
CA GLY A 59 -1.95 -7.15 26.70
C GLY A 59 -1.16 -5.83 26.69
N LEU A 60 0.18 -5.89 26.59
CA LEU A 60 1.01 -4.68 26.51
C LEU A 60 0.79 -3.90 25.22
N ALA A 61 0.29 -4.54 24.16
CA ALA A 61 -0.02 -3.88 22.89
C ALA A 61 -1.14 -2.82 23.00
N TYR A 62 -1.91 -2.83 24.09
CA TYR A 62 -2.96 -1.84 24.36
C TYR A 62 -2.51 -0.72 25.31
N SER A 63 -1.33 -0.84 25.90
CA SER A 63 -0.86 0.09 26.92
C SER A 63 -0.18 1.29 26.26
N ARG A 64 -0.65 2.50 26.60
CA ARG A 64 0.02 3.75 26.25
C ARG A 64 1.20 3.95 27.21
N GLY A 65 2.40 4.16 26.66
CA GLY A 65 3.66 4.24 27.42
C GLY A 65 4.34 2.89 27.62
N GLY A 66 5.59 2.93 28.10
CA GLY A 66 6.39 1.72 28.34
C GLY A 66 6.79 0.98 27.05
N GLN A 67 7.04 -0.33 27.16
CA GLN A 67 7.58 -1.13 26.06
C GLN A 67 6.59 -1.33 24.89
N GLY A 68 5.28 -1.34 25.17
CA GLY A 68 4.22 -1.58 24.18
C GLY A 68 3.74 -0.34 23.43
N GLU A 69 4.16 0.87 23.84
CA GLU A 69 3.64 2.14 23.31
C GLU A 69 3.69 2.24 21.79
N LYS A 70 4.81 1.80 21.20
CA LYS A 70 4.99 1.85 19.75
C LYS A 70 3.98 0.93 19.03
N VAL A 71 3.70 -0.23 19.60
CA VAL A 71 2.75 -1.20 19.03
C VAL A 71 1.32 -0.66 19.14
N GLU A 72 0.93 -0.11 20.30
CA GLU A 72 -0.39 0.54 20.49
C GLU A 72 -0.61 1.63 19.46
N ARG A 73 0.38 2.53 19.32
CA ARG A 73 0.27 3.67 18.42
C ARG A 73 0.13 3.22 16.97
N LEU A 74 1.02 2.33 16.51
CA LEU A 74 1.00 1.83 15.14
C LEU A 74 -0.32 1.11 14.83
N TYR A 75 -0.82 0.28 15.75
CA TYR A 75 -2.10 -0.42 15.59
C TYR A 75 -3.28 0.55 15.45
N ARG A 76 -3.31 1.61 16.26
CA ARG A 76 -4.33 2.66 16.19
C ARG A 76 -4.24 3.49 14.90
N GLU A 77 -3.05 3.70 14.38
CA GLU A 77 -2.79 4.52 13.20
C GLU A 77 -3.07 3.81 11.87
N VAL A 78 -3.19 2.47 11.83
CA VAL A 78 -3.44 1.71 10.59
C VAL A 78 -4.52 2.34 9.71
N ARG A 79 -5.70 2.66 10.29
CA ARG A 79 -6.81 3.25 9.52
C ARG A 79 -6.56 4.70 9.10
N ALA A 80 -5.75 5.44 9.87
CA ALA A 80 -5.35 6.80 9.52
C ALA A 80 -4.48 6.83 8.24
N TYR A 81 -3.74 5.75 7.95
CA TYR A 81 -3.00 5.60 6.69
C TYR A 81 -3.81 4.87 5.60
N ALA A 82 -4.68 3.93 5.99
CA ALA A 82 -5.44 3.11 5.05
C ALA A 82 -6.59 3.84 4.34
N ILE A 83 -7.17 4.88 4.94
CA ILE A 83 -8.39 5.52 4.41
C ILE A 83 -8.11 6.77 3.54
N PRO A 84 -7.24 7.72 3.96
CA PRO A 84 -7.03 8.94 3.18
C PRO A 84 -6.50 8.66 1.77
N GLY A 85 -6.95 9.45 0.79
CA GLY A 85 -6.62 9.24 -0.62
C GLY A 85 -7.32 8.05 -1.27
N GLY A 86 -8.21 7.36 -0.54
CA GLY A 86 -9.02 6.24 -1.01
C GLY A 86 -8.77 4.99 -0.17
N SER A 87 -9.84 4.33 0.30
CA SER A 87 -9.74 3.10 1.08
C SER A 87 -9.23 1.92 0.25
N GLU A 88 -8.83 0.84 0.91
CA GLU A 88 -8.19 -0.32 0.27
C GLU A 88 -9.05 -0.90 -0.85
N GLU A 89 -10.34 -1.10 -0.61
CA GLU A 89 -11.30 -1.59 -1.59
C GLU A 89 -11.45 -0.66 -2.80
N ILE A 90 -11.40 0.65 -2.58
CA ILE A 90 -11.48 1.66 -3.64
C ILE A 90 -10.20 1.67 -4.47
N MET A 91 -9.04 1.55 -3.83
CA MET A 91 -7.74 1.50 -4.51
C MET A 91 -7.56 0.22 -5.32
N LEU A 92 -8.03 -0.92 -4.81
CA LEU A 92 -8.01 -2.19 -5.53
C LEU A 92 -8.90 -2.13 -6.78
N ASP A 93 -10.13 -1.63 -6.65
CA ASP A 93 -11.05 -1.45 -7.78
C ASP A 93 -10.51 -0.45 -8.82
N LEU A 94 -10.02 0.72 -8.36
CA LEU A 94 -9.39 1.71 -9.22
C LEU A 94 -8.19 1.14 -9.97
N GLY A 95 -7.33 0.39 -9.27
CA GLY A 95 -6.15 -0.25 -9.81
C GLY A 95 -6.48 -1.12 -11.02
N ILE A 96 -7.45 -2.03 -10.86
CA ILE A 96 -7.91 -2.91 -11.94
C ILE A 96 -8.55 -2.12 -13.08
N ARG A 97 -9.46 -1.18 -12.78
CA ARG A 97 -10.15 -0.39 -13.82
C ARG A 97 -9.18 0.42 -14.67
N GLN A 98 -8.16 1.02 -14.06
CA GLN A 98 -7.12 1.77 -14.78
C GLN A 98 -6.26 0.82 -15.62
N SER A 99 -5.81 -0.30 -15.06
CA SER A 99 -5.02 -1.29 -15.81
C SER A 99 -5.76 -1.84 -17.03
N LEU A 100 -7.08 -2.12 -16.92
CA LEU A 100 -7.90 -2.56 -18.04
C LEU A 100 -8.02 -1.50 -19.14
N LYS A 101 -8.29 -0.24 -18.77
CA LYS A 101 -8.36 0.87 -19.73
C LYS A 101 -7.05 1.05 -20.50
N VAL A 102 -5.93 0.98 -19.78
CA VAL A 102 -4.59 1.06 -20.38
C VAL A 102 -4.35 -0.12 -21.33
N ALA A 103 -4.65 -1.34 -20.91
CA ALA A 103 -4.48 -2.52 -21.74
C ALA A 103 -5.32 -2.46 -23.04
N GLN A 104 -6.58 -2.03 -22.94
CA GLN A 104 -7.45 -1.80 -24.09
C GLN A 104 -6.91 -0.71 -25.02
N PHE A 105 -6.40 0.39 -24.48
CA PHE A 105 -5.76 1.45 -25.25
C PHE A 105 -4.55 0.94 -26.06
N TYR A 106 -3.78 -0.01 -25.51
CA TYR A 106 -2.67 -0.66 -26.21
C TYR A 106 -3.10 -1.89 -27.04
N GLY A 107 -4.39 -2.10 -27.27
CA GLY A 107 -4.91 -3.11 -28.20
C GLY A 107 -5.09 -4.52 -27.63
N ALA A 108 -5.05 -4.70 -26.30
CA ALA A 108 -5.41 -5.96 -25.68
C ALA A 108 -6.91 -6.26 -25.89
N LYS A 109 -7.25 -7.49 -26.30
CA LYS A 109 -8.63 -7.98 -26.35
C LYS A 109 -8.95 -8.66 -25.01
N LEU A 110 -9.57 -7.90 -24.11
CA LEU A 110 -9.97 -8.32 -22.74
C LEU A 110 -11.48 -8.32 -22.62
#